data_AF-A0A7G2IZ42-F1
#
_entry.id   AF-A0A7G2IZ42-F1
#
_cell.length_a   1.000
_cell.length_b   1.000
_cell.length_c   1.000
_cell.angle_alpha   90.00
_cell.angle_beta   90.00
_cell.angle_gamma   90.00
#
_symmetry.space_group_name_H-M   'P 1'
#
loop_
_entity.id
_entity.type
_entity.pdbx_description
1 polymer ?
#
loop_
_entity_poly.entity_id
_entity_poly.type
_entity_poly.pdbx_seq_one_letter_code
_entity_poly.pdbx_strand_id
1 'polypeptide(L)'
;MDGIQVIDPQSNVQMREEFALRWRATAGEKTPPDAREKLNDPLMFAAAMVSAGKADVCIAGNLSSTANVLRAGLRIIGLQPGCKNAVVNFPDAAAVSRAVIRICRL
;
A
#
# COMPACT_ATOMS: atom_id res chain seq x y z
N MET A 1 -16.24 21.04 2.90
CA MET A 1 -15.31 19.89 2.90
C MET A 1 -15.06 19.55 1.43
N ASP A 2 -14.44 20.48 0.73
CA ASP A 2 -14.30 20.40 -0.73
C ASP A 2 -12.86 20.01 -1.04
N GLY A 3 -12.70 18.94 -1.83
CA GLY A 3 -11.37 18.41 -2.20
C GLY A 3 -10.95 17.10 -1.53
N ILE A 4 -11.82 16.45 -0.72
CA ILE A 4 -11.56 15.11 -0.19
C ILE A 4 -12.24 14.08 -1.10
N GLN A 5 -11.45 13.25 -1.78
CA GLN A 5 -11.95 12.13 -2.55
C GLN A 5 -12.13 10.92 -1.63
N VAL A 6 -13.35 10.36 -1.59
CA VAL A 6 -13.65 9.11 -0.89
C VAL A 6 -13.79 8.01 -1.93
N ILE A 7 -13.00 6.95 -1.79
CA ILE A 7 -13.02 5.78 -2.67
C ILE A 7 -13.36 4.57 -1.82
N ASP A 8 -14.48 3.92 -2.14
CA ASP A 8 -14.85 2.67 -1.49
C ASP A 8 -14.24 1.47 -2.25
N PRO A 9 -13.38 0.66 -1.61
CA PRO A 9 -12.75 -0.47 -2.26
C PRO A 9 -13.74 -1.53 -2.72
N GLN A 10 -14.94 -1.65 -2.15
CA GLN A 10 -15.91 -2.70 -2.50
C GLN A 10 -16.72 -2.37 -3.76
N SER A 11 -17.17 -1.13 -3.91
CA SER A 11 -17.88 -0.68 -5.12
C SER A 11 -16.98 -0.54 -6.35
N ASN A 12 -15.68 -0.27 -6.18
CA ASN A 12 -14.75 -0.01 -7.28
C ASN A 12 -14.17 -1.29 -7.94
N VAL A 13 -15.04 -2.12 -8.51
CA VAL A 13 -14.67 -3.43 -9.10
C VAL A 13 -13.59 -3.30 -10.18
N GLN A 14 -13.73 -2.34 -11.09
CA GLN A 14 -12.77 -2.13 -12.18
C GLN A 14 -11.35 -1.84 -11.67
N MET A 15 -11.25 -1.02 -10.62
CA MET A 15 -9.96 -0.67 -10.04
C MET A 15 -9.32 -1.86 -9.34
N ARG A 16 -10.12 -2.72 -8.69
CA ARG A 16 -9.62 -3.97 -8.09
C ARG A 16 -9.10 -4.95 -9.14
N GLU A 17 -9.78 -5.09 -10.27
CA GLU A 17 -9.31 -5.95 -11.37
C GLU A 17 -7.97 -5.45 -11.93
N GLU A 18 -7.84 -4.14 -12.17
CA GLU A 18 -6.60 -3.52 -12.62
C GLU A 18 -5.45 -3.75 -11.63
N PHE A 19 -5.71 -3.56 -10.34
CA PHE A 19 -4.74 -3.77 -9.28
C PHE A 19 -4.36 -5.25 -9.10
N ALA A 20 -5.30 -6.17 -9.23
CA ALA A 20 -5.02 -7.61 -9.18
C ALA A 20 -4.10 -8.04 -10.34
N LEU A 21 -4.37 -7.54 -11.55
CA LEU A 21 -3.52 -7.81 -12.72
C LEU A 21 -2.12 -7.24 -12.53
N ARG A 22 -2.00 -6.00 -12.04
CA ARG A 22 -0.70 -5.37 -11.77
C ARG A 22 0.07 -6.10 -10.68
N TRP A 23 -0.61 -6.52 -9.62
CA TRP A 23 -0.01 -7.32 -8.56
C TRP A 23 0.49 -8.67 -9.10
N ARG A 24 -0.25 -9.32 -10.01
CA ARG A 24 0.22 -10.52 -10.71
C ARG A 24 1.44 -10.25 -11.58
N ALA A 25 1.50 -9.11 -12.26
CA ALA A 25 2.65 -8.72 -13.07
C ALA A 25 3.92 -8.47 -12.24
N THR A 26 3.80 -7.92 -11.01
CA THR A 26 4.95 -7.63 -10.15
C THR A 26 5.39 -8.81 -9.28
N ALA A 27 4.45 -9.56 -8.70
CA ALA A 27 4.74 -10.64 -7.76
C ALA A 27 4.66 -12.05 -8.38
N GLY A 28 4.17 -12.18 -9.63
CA GLY A 28 4.14 -13.44 -10.38
C GLY A 28 3.34 -14.53 -9.66
N GLU A 29 3.95 -15.71 -9.52
CA GLU A 29 3.35 -16.88 -8.84
C GLU A 29 3.09 -16.67 -7.34
N LYS A 30 3.68 -15.64 -6.73
CA LYS A 30 3.41 -15.30 -5.32
C LYS A 30 2.06 -14.61 -5.14
N THR A 31 1.43 -14.18 -6.23
CA THR A 31 0.12 -13.54 -6.19
C THR A 31 -0.96 -14.58 -5.87
N PRO A 32 -1.77 -14.35 -4.83
CA PRO A 32 -2.86 -15.25 -4.49
C PRO A 32 -3.88 -15.37 -5.63
N PRO A 33 -4.51 -16.54 -5.83
CA PRO A 33 -5.61 -16.70 -6.80
C PRO A 33 -6.83 -15.84 -6.43
N ASP A 34 -7.01 -15.56 -5.14
CA ASP A 34 -8.05 -14.70 -4.55
C ASP A 34 -7.59 -13.22 -4.45
N ALA A 35 -6.61 -12.78 -5.24
CA ALA A 35 -6.06 -11.42 -5.19
C ALA A 35 -7.12 -10.32 -5.23
N ARG A 36 -8.17 -10.50 -6.05
CA ARG A 36 -9.28 -9.55 -6.15
C ARG A 36 -10.08 -9.43 -4.85
N GLU A 37 -10.33 -10.55 -4.18
CA GLU A 37 -11.06 -10.57 -2.91
C GLU A 37 -10.22 -9.94 -1.79
N LYS A 38 -8.91 -10.17 -1.80
CA LYS A 38 -7.98 -9.50 -0.88
C LYS A 38 -7.94 -7.98 -1.06
N LEU A 39 -8.18 -7.49 -2.28
CA LEU A 39 -8.30 -6.06 -2.55
C LEU A 39 -9.62 -5.44 -2.08
N ASN A 40 -10.54 -6.22 -1.49
CA ASN A 40 -11.66 -5.66 -0.73
C ASN A 40 -11.19 -5.08 0.62
N ASP A 41 -10.03 -5.51 1.13
CA ASP A 41 -9.42 -4.94 2.33
C ASP A 41 -8.87 -3.53 2.03
N PRO A 42 -9.26 -2.50 2.81
CA PRO A 42 -8.83 -1.13 2.55
C PRO A 42 -7.32 -0.91 2.60
N LEU A 43 -6.56 -1.65 3.41
CA LEU A 43 -5.10 -1.52 3.47
C LEU A 43 -4.45 -2.09 2.21
N MET A 44 -4.92 -3.25 1.77
CA MET A 44 -4.45 -3.87 0.53
C MET A 44 -4.78 -2.99 -0.69
N PHE A 45 -5.98 -2.42 -0.72
CA PHE A 45 -6.41 -1.51 -1.78
C PHE A 45 -5.60 -0.21 -1.79
N ALA A 46 -5.40 0.42 -0.63
CA ALA A 46 -4.59 1.64 -0.52
C ALA A 46 -3.12 1.40 -0.93
N ALA A 47 -2.53 0.27 -0.52
CA ALA A 47 -1.19 -0.12 -0.97
C ALA A 47 -1.14 -0.34 -2.49
N ALA A 48 -2.20 -0.90 -3.08
CA ALA A 48 -2.30 -1.11 -4.52
C ALA A 48 -2.45 0.20 -5.29
N MET A 49 -3.19 1.18 -4.75
CA MET A 49 -3.26 2.53 -5.31
C MET A 49 -1.87 3.18 -5.39
N VAL A 50 -1.07 3.05 -4.34
CA VAL A 50 0.31 3.57 -4.32
C VAL A 50 1.19 2.84 -5.33
N SER A 51 1.15 1.52 -5.34
CA SER A 51 1.89 0.70 -6.31
C SER A 51 1.48 1.00 -7.77
N ALA A 52 0.22 1.37 -7.98
CA ALA A 52 -0.33 1.77 -9.27
C ALA A 52 0.06 3.19 -9.72
N GLY A 53 0.57 4.03 -8.81
CA GLY A 53 0.81 5.45 -9.05
C GLY A 53 -0.46 6.30 -9.02
N LYS A 54 -1.57 5.80 -8.47
CA LYS A 54 -2.81 6.55 -8.26
C LYS A 54 -2.82 7.34 -6.94
N ALA A 55 -1.86 7.05 -6.06
CA ALA A 55 -1.56 7.80 -4.86
C ALA A 55 -0.05 7.81 -4.63
N ASP A 56 0.49 8.88 -4.06
CA ASP A 56 1.92 8.97 -3.75
C ASP A 56 2.26 8.34 -2.40
N VAL A 57 1.31 8.36 -1.47
CA VAL A 57 1.52 8.03 -0.06
C VAL A 57 0.31 7.29 0.50
N CYS A 58 0.56 6.26 1.31
CA CYS A 58 -0.45 5.62 2.13
C CYS A 58 -0.14 5.86 3.61
N ILE A 59 -1.07 6.50 4.34
CA ILE A 59 -1.03 6.64 5.79
C ILE A 59 -2.10 5.73 6.39
N ALA A 60 -1.70 4.82 7.28
CA ALA A 60 -2.58 3.87 7.93
C ALA A 60 -2.10 3.59 9.37
N GLY A 61 -2.89 2.82 10.13
CA GLY A 61 -2.49 2.35 11.46
C GLY A 61 -3.24 2.98 12.63
N ASN A 62 -4.18 3.90 12.39
CA ASN A 62 -5.04 4.43 13.45
C ASN A 62 -6.01 3.37 14.01
N LEU A 63 -6.55 2.51 13.14
CA LEU A 63 -7.45 1.41 13.51
C LEU A 63 -6.82 0.02 13.31
N SER A 64 -5.83 -0.08 12.42
CA SER A 64 -5.17 -1.34 12.08
C SER A 64 -3.85 -1.48 12.83
N SER A 65 -3.50 -2.70 13.22
CA SER A 65 -2.20 -2.96 13.84
C SER A 65 -1.06 -2.63 12.87
N THR A 66 0.08 -2.16 13.40
CA THR A 66 1.31 -1.93 12.62
C THR A 66 1.70 -3.16 11.80
N ALA A 67 1.50 -4.35 12.35
CA ALA A 67 1.76 -5.60 11.65
C ALA A 67 0.88 -5.78 10.40
N ASN A 68 -0.40 -5.42 10.45
CA ASN A 68 -1.30 -5.50 9.31
C ASN A 68 -0.91 -4.48 8.22
N VAL A 69 -0.58 -3.25 8.62
CA VAL A 69 -0.13 -2.19 7.69
C VAL A 69 1.15 -2.61 6.96
N LEU A 70 2.16 -3.10 7.70
CA LEU A 70 3.41 -3.57 7.12
C LEU A 70 3.21 -4.78 6.21
N ARG A 71 2.36 -5.75 6.59
CA ARG A 71 2.05 -6.90 5.74
C ARG A 71 1.40 -6.48 4.42
N ALA A 72 0.47 -5.53 4.43
CA ALA A 72 -0.17 -5.03 3.20
C ALA A 72 0.85 -4.34 2.29
N GLY A 73 1.65 -3.42 2.85
CA GLY A 73 2.69 -2.72 2.11
C GLY A 73 3.72 -3.66 1.48
N LEU A 74 4.28 -4.59 2.27
CA LEU A 74 5.28 -5.55 1.78
C LEU A 74 4.74 -6.50 0.72
N ARG A 75 3.44 -6.82 0.77
CA ARG A 75 2.83 -7.80 -0.13
C ARG A 75 2.45 -7.19 -1.49
N ILE A 76 2.11 -5.91 -1.52
CA ILE A 76 1.63 -5.21 -2.72
C ILE A 76 2.70 -4.31 -3.34
N ILE A 77 3.38 -3.50 -2.53
CA ILE A 77 4.44 -2.58 -2.98
C ILE A 77 5.78 -3.34 -3.07
N GLY A 78 6.04 -4.22 -2.11
CA GLY A 78 7.30 -4.95 -2.03
C GLY A 78 8.42 -4.15 -1.39
N LEU A 79 9.61 -4.75 -1.39
CA LEU A 79 10.85 -4.09 -0.95
C LEU A 79 11.59 -3.53 -2.16
N GLN A 80 12.34 -2.47 -1.92
CA GLN A 80 13.27 -1.95 -2.93
C GLN A 80 14.33 -3.02 -3.27
N PRO A 81 14.73 -3.14 -4.55
CA PRO A 81 15.81 -4.04 -4.95
C PRO A 81 17.08 -3.81 -4.12
N GLY A 82 17.62 -4.87 -3.52
CA GLY A 82 18.78 -4.81 -2.63
C GLY A 82 18.45 -4.65 -1.14
N CYS A 83 17.23 -4.25 -0.79
CA CYS A 83 16.78 -4.18 0.61
C CYS A 83 16.11 -5.50 1.03
N LYS A 84 16.62 -6.13 2.09
CA LYS A 84 16.06 -7.40 2.63
C LYS A 84 15.08 -7.19 3.79
N ASN A 85 15.20 -6.07 4.48
CA ASN A 85 14.44 -5.76 5.70
C ASN A 85 13.72 -4.43 5.53
N ALA A 86 12.46 -4.37 5.98
CA ALA A 86 11.81 -3.09 6.24
C ALA A 86 12.21 -2.60 7.63
N VAL A 87 12.63 -1.35 7.73
CA VAL A 87 12.99 -0.70 9.00
C VAL A 87 12.08 0.50 9.19
N VAL A 88 11.44 0.57 10.35
CA VAL A 88 10.70 1.77 10.76
C VAL A 88 11.68 2.66 11.50
N ASN A 89 12.03 3.80 10.89
CA ASN A 89 12.85 4.80 11.54
C ASN A 89 11.95 5.81 12.27
N PHE A 90 12.23 6.06 13.54
CA PHE A 90 11.65 7.15 14.30
C PHE A 90 12.68 8.28 14.32
N PRO A 91 12.64 9.21 13.35
CA PRO A 91 13.41 10.42 13.54
C PRO A 91 12.78 11.16 14.73
N ASP A 92 13.61 11.85 15.52
CA ASP A 92 13.22 12.62 16.70
C ASP A 92 11.92 13.42 16.48
N ALA A 93 11.09 13.65 17.50
CA ALA A 93 9.67 14.04 17.38
C ALA A 93 9.39 15.23 16.43
N ALA A 94 10.36 16.14 16.24
CA ALA A 94 10.30 17.24 15.29
C ALA A 94 10.27 16.82 13.80
N ALA A 95 10.73 15.62 13.46
CA ALA A 95 10.79 15.11 12.10
C ALA A 95 9.54 14.33 11.67
N VAL A 96 8.61 14.05 12.60
CA VAL A 96 7.30 13.44 12.27
C VAL A 96 6.47 14.34 11.35
N SER A 97 6.69 15.66 11.38
CA SER A 97 6.12 16.60 10.39
C SER A 97 6.60 16.36 8.95
N ARG A 98 7.62 15.51 8.74
CA ARG A 98 8.15 15.10 7.42
C ARG A 98 8.13 13.58 7.23
N ALA A 99 7.68 12.81 8.20
CA ALA A 99 7.60 11.35 8.14
C ALA A 99 6.36 10.89 7.36
N VAL A 100 6.23 11.39 6.14
CA VAL A 100 5.59 10.67 5.04
C VAL A 100 6.59 9.59 4.65
N ILE A 101 6.18 8.32 4.68
CA ILE A 101 7.02 7.16 4.35
C ILE A 101 7.69 7.40 2.99
N ARG A 102 8.93 7.89 3.04
CA ARG A 102 9.80 8.13 1.90
C ARG A 102 10.45 6.79 1.59
N ILE A 103 9.76 5.95 0.82
CA ILE A 103 10.42 4.85 0.10
C ILE A 103 11.29 5.53 -0.94
N CYS A 104 12.53 5.84 -0.55
CA CYS A 104 13.52 6.53 -1.35
C CYS A 104 13.69 5.85 -2.70
N ARG A 105 13.24 6.53 -3.76
CA ARG A 105 13.99 6.57 -5.01
C ARG A 105 15.27 7.38 -4.71
N LEU A 106 16.33 6.68 -4.34
CA LEU A 106 17.72 7.15 -4.50
C LEU A 106 18.24 6.51 -5.78
#